data_AF-A0A932PVV2-F1
#
_entry.id   AF-A0A932PVV2-F1
#
_cell.length_a   1.000
_cell.length_b   1.000
_cell.length_c   1.000
_cell.angle_alpha   90.00
_cell.angle_beta   90.00
_cell.angle_gamma   90.00
#
_symmetry.space_group_name_H-M   'P 1'
#
loop_
_entity.id
_entity.type
_entity.pdbx_description
1 polymer ?
#
loop_
_entity_poly.entity_id
_entity_poly.type
_entity_poly.pdbx_seq_one_letter_code
_entity_poly.pdbx_strand_id
1 'polypeptide(L)'
;MLDIQAEGEAESQELATRFLVKAAAKTAIRLPRPQRFSWEGVQVDATNWETNDQAGPMHRGLFFDVSLSAEDVKAAVVVARRLLEHLESAFAFVMAAGVSHSKPLIAFEQEEGHVTALQYEELPVIAAVRRHLDPDRLRALWDRLQACNPASRERVDRAIAWYRKGAFEDLVLDRFQSWWVALEALNPLIQAKYDLSTTGPARLCPNCGAAVPGGPVSSGTRFVIERVGGAQLWRAVSEARNDVVHARRPLGEVAAAMDALLPQLSQVVRGAVLDVLDVPTDLRPQFTGSDLSIPREYQHRVGYRFRDLKPNDIPRGQDYPSLKLAEVSAERKEVDGRIQERVAPTYKATTDPVAVFSEELEVVVDPDDAAATLDSEAPKLIPSTEAPRP
;
A
#
# COMPACT_ATOMS: atom_id res chain seq x y z
N MET A 1 -5.70 -21.56 -29.36
CA MET A 1 -4.63 -22.02 -28.45
C MET A 1 -3.45 -21.09 -28.74
N LEU A 2 -3.28 -20.05 -27.93
CA LEU A 2 -2.13 -19.15 -28.07
C LEU A 2 -0.97 -19.84 -27.37
N ASP A 3 -0.15 -20.55 -28.12
CA ASP A 3 1.19 -20.91 -27.69
C ASP A 3 2.01 -19.62 -27.76
N ILE A 4 2.11 -18.92 -26.63
CA ILE A 4 3.14 -17.90 -26.47
C ILE A 4 4.44 -18.69 -26.26
N GLN A 5 4.99 -19.19 -27.37
CA GLN A 5 6.37 -19.63 -27.43
C GLN A 5 7.25 -18.39 -27.28
N ALA A 6 7.68 -18.13 -26.05
CA ALA A 6 8.93 -17.43 -25.79
C ALA A 6 10.09 -18.37 -26.16
N GLU A 7 10.15 -18.81 -27.41
CA GLU A 7 11.29 -19.56 -27.96
C GLU A 7 12.34 -18.55 -28.42
N GLY A 8 13.07 -18.03 -27.43
CA GLY A 8 14.50 -17.98 -27.56
C GLY A 8 15.03 -19.12 -26.72
N GLU A 9 15.70 -20.10 -27.32
CA GLU A 9 16.67 -20.93 -26.60
C GLU A 9 17.80 -20.02 -26.13
N ALA A 10 17.50 -19.16 -25.16
CA ALA A 10 18.53 -18.58 -24.33
C ALA A 10 19.15 -19.78 -23.64
N GLU A 11 20.42 -20.06 -23.94
CA GLU A 11 21.26 -20.86 -23.06
C GLU A 11 20.91 -20.42 -21.64
N SER A 12 20.32 -21.35 -20.89
CA SER A 12 19.99 -21.18 -19.49
C SER A 12 21.32 -21.00 -18.76
N GLN A 13 21.89 -19.80 -18.83
CA GLN A 13 22.80 -19.32 -17.82
C GLN A 13 21.98 -19.42 -16.55
N GLU A 14 22.30 -20.44 -15.76
CA GLU A 14 21.83 -20.58 -14.39
C GLU A 14 22.14 -19.26 -13.71
N LEU A 15 21.16 -18.36 -13.68
CA LEU A 15 21.23 -17.17 -12.89
C LEU A 15 21.47 -17.70 -11.49
N ALA A 16 22.56 -17.26 -10.87
CA ALA A 16 22.81 -17.49 -9.46
C ALA A 16 21.67 -16.83 -8.70
N THR A 17 20.56 -17.56 -8.56
CA THR A 17 19.30 -17.07 -8.02
C THR A 17 19.54 -16.83 -6.55
N ARG A 18 19.72 -15.57 -6.18
CA ARG A 18 20.01 -15.24 -4.80
C ARG A 18 18.73 -15.16 -3.96
N PHE A 19 17.60 -14.81 -4.55
CA PHE A 19 16.35 -14.62 -3.81
C PHE A 19 15.16 -15.36 -4.43
N LEU A 20 14.27 -15.86 -3.56
CA LEU A 20 12.94 -16.36 -3.91
C LEU A 20 11.89 -15.63 -3.07
N VAL A 21 11.04 -14.82 -3.70
CA VAL A 21 9.93 -14.12 -3.05
C VAL A 21 8.62 -14.82 -3.38
N LYS A 22 7.92 -15.31 -2.36
CA LYS A 22 6.57 -15.84 -2.46
C LYS A 22 5.56 -14.77 -2.11
N ALA A 23 4.55 -14.61 -2.94
CA ALA A 23 3.44 -13.69 -2.72
C ALA A 23 2.10 -14.35 -3.07
N ALA A 24 1.01 -13.75 -2.61
CA ALA A 24 -0.34 -14.19 -2.99
C ALA A 24 -1.28 -13.02 -3.28
N ALA A 25 -2.15 -13.22 -4.26
CA ALA A 25 -3.23 -12.30 -4.61
C ALA A 25 -4.58 -13.02 -4.58
N LYS A 26 -5.60 -12.39 -4.00
CA LYS A 26 -6.98 -12.87 -4.00
C LYS A 26 -7.60 -12.56 -5.37
N THR A 27 -8.16 -13.56 -6.01
CA THR A 27 -8.86 -13.42 -7.30
C THR A 27 -9.80 -14.59 -7.52
N ALA A 28 -10.75 -14.42 -8.44
CA ALA A 28 -11.58 -15.50 -8.96
C ALA A 28 -10.95 -16.19 -10.20
N ILE A 29 -9.80 -15.71 -10.67
CA ILE A 29 -9.09 -16.27 -11.81
C ILE A 29 -8.42 -17.58 -11.41
N ARG A 30 -8.85 -18.68 -12.04
CA ARG A 30 -8.22 -19.99 -11.92
C ARG A 30 -7.33 -20.26 -13.13
N LEU A 31 -6.06 -20.56 -12.89
CA LEU A 31 -5.14 -20.99 -13.94
C LEU A 31 -5.42 -22.46 -14.31
N PRO A 32 -5.41 -22.82 -15.61
CA PRO A 32 -5.64 -24.21 -16.03
C PRO A 32 -4.51 -25.15 -15.61
N ARG A 33 -3.30 -24.60 -15.46
CA ARG A 33 -2.08 -25.25 -14.98
C ARG A 33 -1.12 -24.16 -14.48
N PRO A 34 -0.09 -24.48 -13.68
CA PRO A 34 0.98 -23.54 -13.35
C PRO A 34 1.49 -22.82 -14.60
N GLN A 35 1.65 -21.50 -14.51
CA GLN A 35 2.19 -20.66 -15.59
C GLN A 35 3.57 -20.15 -15.17
N ARG A 36 4.53 -20.15 -16.09
CA ARG A 36 5.85 -19.59 -15.86
C ARG A 36 6.06 -18.40 -16.79
N PHE A 37 6.64 -17.36 -16.24
CA PHE A 37 6.99 -16.16 -16.97
C PHE A 37 8.44 -15.76 -16.63
N SER A 38 9.15 -15.17 -17.58
CA SER A 38 10.56 -14.82 -17.40
C SER A 38 10.88 -13.47 -18.03
N TRP A 39 11.65 -12.63 -17.33
CA TRP A 39 12.12 -11.32 -17.79
C TRP A 39 13.48 -10.98 -17.17
N GLU A 40 14.48 -10.65 -17.99
CA GLU A 40 15.73 -9.99 -17.55
C GLU A 40 16.32 -10.52 -16.22
N GLY A 41 16.52 -11.83 -16.09
CA GLY A 41 17.09 -12.40 -14.87
C GLY A 41 16.09 -12.68 -13.73
N VAL A 42 14.80 -12.46 -13.98
CA VAL A 42 13.69 -12.75 -13.06
C VAL A 42 12.80 -13.84 -13.65
N GLN A 43 12.39 -14.79 -12.83
CA GLN A 43 11.40 -15.81 -13.17
C GLN A 43 10.23 -15.72 -12.20
N VAL A 44 9.00 -15.78 -12.72
CA VAL A 44 7.77 -15.82 -11.93
C VAL A 44 7.01 -17.09 -12.28
N ASP A 45 6.73 -17.92 -11.28
CA ASP A 45 5.82 -19.04 -11.41
C ASP A 45 4.51 -18.73 -10.69
N ALA A 46 3.41 -18.69 -11.45
CA ALA A 46 2.07 -18.47 -10.94
C ALA A 46 1.32 -19.80 -10.78
N THR A 47 0.75 -20.04 -9.61
CA THR A 47 0.00 -21.27 -9.28
C THR A 47 -1.33 -20.93 -8.60
N ASN A 48 -2.30 -21.85 -8.65
CA ASN A 48 -3.57 -21.67 -7.96
C ASN A 48 -3.35 -21.76 -6.43
N TRP A 49 -3.92 -20.81 -5.68
CA TRP A 49 -4.04 -20.89 -4.23
C TRP A 49 -5.36 -21.56 -3.87
N GLU A 50 -5.27 -22.77 -3.31
CA GLU A 50 -6.43 -23.57 -2.93
C GLU A 50 -6.36 -23.96 -1.45
N THR A 51 -7.45 -23.78 -0.72
CA THR A 51 -7.57 -24.25 0.66
C THR A 51 -8.66 -25.30 0.73
N ASN A 52 -8.44 -26.37 1.48
CA ASN A 52 -9.53 -27.29 1.80
C ASN A 52 -10.27 -26.79 3.04
N ASP A 53 -11.59 -26.61 2.92
CA ASP A 53 -12.48 -26.42 4.07
C ASP A 53 -13.47 -27.58 4.18
N GLN A 54 -14.45 -27.49 5.09
CA GLN A 54 -15.44 -28.54 5.29
C GLN A 54 -16.29 -28.82 4.04
N ALA A 55 -16.39 -27.88 3.10
CA ALA A 55 -17.12 -28.02 1.84
C ALA A 55 -16.25 -28.52 0.67
N GLY A 56 -14.93 -28.64 0.87
CA GLY A 56 -13.99 -29.16 -0.12
C GLY A 56 -12.92 -28.14 -0.53
N PRO A 57 -12.25 -28.35 -1.69
CA PRO A 57 -11.24 -27.43 -2.18
C PRO A 57 -11.88 -26.12 -2.63
N MET A 58 -11.48 -25.04 -1.97
CA MET A 58 -11.90 -23.67 -2.25
C MET A 58 -10.73 -22.89 -2.85
N HIS A 59 -10.95 -22.33 -4.05
CA HIS A 59 -10.02 -21.39 -4.66
C HIS A 59 -10.04 -20.06 -3.90
N ARG A 60 -8.86 -19.60 -3.49
CA ARG A 60 -8.67 -18.32 -2.78
C ARG A 60 -8.02 -17.25 -3.65
N GLY A 61 -7.30 -17.67 -4.70
CA GLY A 61 -6.62 -16.77 -5.63
C GLY A 61 -5.38 -17.43 -6.25
N LEU A 62 -4.30 -16.67 -6.39
CA LEU A 62 -3.05 -17.12 -7.00
C LEU A 62 -1.86 -16.94 -6.03
N PHE A 63 -0.92 -17.88 -6.08
CA PHE A 63 0.43 -17.73 -5.55
C PHE A 63 1.38 -17.34 -6.67
N PHE A 64 2.39 -16.55 -6.32
CA PHE A 64 3.50 -16.18 -7.19
C PHE A 64 4.82 -16.50 -6.51
N ASP A 65 5.63 -17.34 -7.16
CA ASP A 65 7.00 -17.64 -6.78
C ASP A 65 7.94 -16.82 -7.69
N VAL A 66 8.59 -15.79 -7.14
CA VAL A 66 9.46 -14.88 -7.89
C VAL A 66 10.92 -15.16 -7.56
N SER A 67 11.66 -15.73 -8.50
CA SER A 67 13.11 -15.93 -8.42
C SER A 67 13.85 -14.76 -9.05
N LEU A 68 14.73 -14.09 -8.31
CA LEU A 68 15.49 -12.93 -8.79
C LEU A 68 16.83 -12.71 -8.06
N SER A 69 17.63 -11.79 -8.58
CA SER A 69 18.83 -11.25 -7.93
C SER A 69 18.60 -9.80 -7.49
N ALA A 70 19.05 -9.45 -6.28
CA ALA A 70 18.94 -8.12 -5.69
C ALA A 70 20.11 -7.84 -4.74
N GLU A 71 20.20 -6.62 -4.20
CA GLU A 71 21.22 -6.25 -3.21
C GLU A 71 20.97 -6.93 -1.86
N ASP A 72 19.71 -6.94 -1.43
CA ASP A 72 19.23 -7.55 -0.19
C ASP A 72 17.76 -8.03 -0.34
N VAL A 73 17.24 -8.68 0.70
CA VAL A 73 15.87 -9.21 0.74
C VAL A 73 14.79 -8.13 0.63
N LYS A 74 15.02 -6.92 1.17
CA LYS A 74 14.04 -5.81 1.10
C LYS A 74 13.95 -5.29 -0.34
N ALA A 75 15.09 -5.11 -1.00
CA ALA A 75 15.17 -4.77 -2.42
C ALA A 75 14.51 -5.86 -3.27
N ALA A 76 14.74 -7.14 -2.96
CA ALA A 76 14.11 -8.25 -3.68
C ALA A 76 12.57 -8.20 -3.62
N VAL A 77 12.00 -7.96 -2.43
CA VAL A 77 10.54 -7.83 -2.24
C VAL A 77 9.99 -6.62 -3.02
N VAL A 78 10.69 -5.49 -3.03
CA VAL A 78 10.27 -4.30 -3.80
C VAL A 78 10.24 -4.59 -5.30
N VAL A 79 11.28 -5.25 -5.83
CA VAL A 79 11.35 -5.62 -7.25
C VAL A 79 10.25 -6.63 -7.59
N ALA A 80 10.07 -7.68 -6.79
CA ALA A 80 9.02 -8.67 -6.97
C ALA A 80 7.63 -8.03 -7.01
N ARG A 81 7.31 -7.16 -6.05
CA ARG A 81 6.01 -6.47 -5.99
C ARG A 81 5.71 -5.66 -7.25
N ARG A 82 6.68 -4.90 -7.76
CA ARG A 82 6.51 -4.11 -8.99
C ARG A 82 6.23 -4.99 -10.21
N LEU A 83 6.91 -6.12 -10.31
CA LEU A 83 6.69 -7.07 -11.40
C LEU A 83 5.32 -7.75 -11.30
N LEU A 84 4.93 -8.18 -10.10
CA LEU A 84 3.63 -8.81 -9.86
C LEU A 84 2.48 -7.86 -10.15
N GLU A 85 2.59 -6.58 -9.81
CA GLU A 85 1.57 -5.57 -10.14
C GLU A 85 1.30 -5.49 -11.66
N HIS A 86 2.34 -5.61 -12.50
CA HIS A 86 2.18 -5.66 -13.95
C HIS A 86 1.46 -6.94 -14.40
N LEU A 87 1.83 -8.09 -13.85
CA LEU A 87 1.20 -9.37 -14.18
C LEU A 87 -0.27 -9.44 -13.75
N GLU A 88 -0.56 -8.98 -12.54
CA GLU A 88 -1.91 -8.90 -11.99
C GLU A 88 -2.80 -7.99 -12.82
N SER A 89 -2.27 -6.85 -13.24
CA SER A 89 -2.97 -5.93 -14.15
C SER A 89 -3.27 -6.60 -15.50
N ALA A 90 -2.30 -7.33 -16.06
CA ALA A 90 -2.49 -8.08 -17.28
C ALA A 90 -3.55 -9.20 -17.12
N PHE A 91 -3.50 -9.96 -16.02
CA PHE A 91 -4.49 -10.98 -15.71
C PHE A 91 -5.88 -10.38 -15.54
N ALA A 92 -6.01 -9.31 -14.77
CA ALA A 92 -7.27 -8.61 -14.56
C ALA A 92 -7.86 -8.12 -15.89
N PHE A 93 -7.03 -7.54 -16.76
CA PHE A 93 -7.43 -7.06 -18.07
C PHE A 93 -7.89 -8.18 -19.01
N VAL A 94 -7.07 -9.22 -19.18
CA VAL A 94 -7.36 -10.33 -20.10
C VAL A 94 -8.57 -11.14 -19.66
N MET A 95 -8.72 -11.34 -18.34
CA MET A 95 -9.79 -12.17 -17.79
C MET A 95 -11.04 -11.37 -17.38
N ALA A 96 -11.01 -10.05 -17.50
CA ALA A 96 -12.06 -9.14 -17.03
C ALA A 96 -12.52 -9.45 -15.60
N ALA A 97 -11.57 -9.75 -14.71
CA ALA A 97 -11.83 -10.18 -13.34
C ALA A 97 -10.98 -9.37 -12.35
N GLY A 98 -11.51 -9.15 -11.14
CA GLY A 98 -10.76 -8.48 -10.08
C GLY A 98 -9.59 -9.32 -9.61
N VAL A 99 -8.43 -8.69 -9.43
CA VAL A 99 -7.23 -9.25 -8.82
C VAL A 99 -6.79 -8.28 -7.73
N SER A 100 -6.72 -8.74 -6.49
CA SER A 100 -6.16 -7.91 -5.41
C SER A 100 -4.66 -7.75 -5.61
N HIS A 101 -4.06 -6.75 -4.97
CA HIS A 101 -2.61 -6.65 -4.92
C HIS A 101 -1.99 -7.89 -4.27
N SER A 102 -0.88 -8.35 -4.82
CA SER A 102 -0.03 -9.36 -4.18
C SER A 102 0.51 -8.84 -2.86
N LYS A 103 0.33 -9.64 -1.81
CA LYS A 103 1.02 -9.46 -0.53
C LYS A 103 2.20 -10.43 -0.48
N PRO A 104 3.43 -9.96 -0.18
CA PRO A 104 4.54 -10.87 0.07
C PRO A 104 4.20 -11.72 1.30
N LEU A 105 4.50 -13.01 1.22
CA LEU A 105 4.31 -13.97 2.30
C LEU A 105 5.65 -14.38 2.89
N ILE A 106 6.64 -14.64 2.05
CA ILE A 106 7.98 -14.99 2.50
C ILE A 106 9.00 -14.67 1.42
N ALA A 107 10.18 -14.20 1.82
CA ALA A 107 11.31 -14.02 0.94
C ALA A 107 12.48 -14.84 1.47
N PHE A 108 13.09 -15.64 0.60
CA PHE A 108 14.26 -16.44 0.91
C PHE A 108 15.49 -15.81 0.26
N GLU A 109 16.60 -15.75 0.99
CA GLU A 109 17.92 -15.37 0.52
C GLU A 109 18.85 -16.58 0.62
N GLN A 110 19.54 -16.88 -0.48
CA GLN A 110 20.58 -17.90 -0.52
C GLN A 110 21.91 -17.34 -0.02
N GLU A 111 22.49 -18.03 0.96
CA GLU A 111 23.84 -17.81 1.46
C GLU A 111 24.63 -19.13 1.38
N GLU A 112 25.96 -19.09 1.55
CA GLU A 112 26.81 -20.28 1.45
C GLU A 112 26.45 -21.36 2.48
N GLY A 113 25.64 -22.35 2.07
CA GLY A 113 25.24 -23.50 2.89
C GLY A 113 23.96 -23.33 3.70
N HIS A 114 23.27 -22.18 3.60
CA HIS A 114 22.01 -21.94 4.29
C HIS A 114 21.09 -20.99 3.52
N VAL A 115 19.82 -20.99 3.90
CA VAL A 115 18.81 -20.05 3.39
C VAL A 115 18.28 -19.22 4.55
N THR A 116 18.38 -17.91 4.41
CA THR A 116 17.75 -16.96 5.32
C THR A 116 16.35 -16.67 4.80
N ALA A 117 15.33 -16.75 5.66
CA ALA A 117 13.94 -16.51 5.33
C ALA A 117 13.42 -15.28 6.08
N LEU A 118 12.67 -14.46 5.37
CA LEU A 118 11.95 -13.30 5.88
C LEU A 118 10.47 -13.48 5.58
N GLN A 119 9.71 -13.92 6.58
CA GLN A 119 8.28 -14.18 6.45
C GLN A 119 7.45 -12.99 6.92
N TYR A 120 6.35 -12.74 6.22
CA TYR A 120 5.36 -11.70 6.48
C TYR A 120 4.04 -12.39 6.83
N GLU A 121 3.54 -12.13 8.03
CA GLU A 121 2.32 -12.75 8.55
C GLU A 121 1.32 -11.70 9.00
N GLU A 122 0.05 -11.90 8.63
CA GLU A 122 -1.05 -11.07 9.14
C GLU A 122 -1.44 -11.60 10.52
N LEU A 123 -1.26 -10.77 11.55
CA LEU A 123 -1.70 -11.11 12.89
C LEU A 123 -3.22 -10.87 13.01
N PRO A 124 -3.98 -11.81 13.58
CA PRO A 124 -5.41 -11.69 13.85
C PRO A 124 -5.70 -10.76 15.03
N VAL A 125 -4.95 -9.66 15.17
CA VAL A 125 -5.12 -8.68 16.25
C VAL A 125 -5.94 -7.52 15.71
N ILE A 126 -7.02 -7.20 16.42
CA ILE A 126 -7.81 -6.00 16.13
C ILE A 126 -7.00 -4.80 16.62
N ALA A 127 -6.73 -3.84 15.74
CA ALA A 127 -6.05 -2.60 16.09
C ALA A 127 -6.66 -1.96 17.36
N ALA A 128 -5.81 -1.69 18.35
CA ALA A 128 -6.22 -0.88 19.49
C ALA A 128 -6.74 0.49 19.03
N VAL A 129 -7.60 1.11 19.83
CA VAL A 129 -8.06 2.48 19.59
C VAL A 129 -6.84 3.41 19.69
N ARG A 130 -6.38 3.95 18.55
CA ARG A 130 -5.17 4.80 18.51
C ARG A 130 -5.47 6.28 18.70
N ARG A 131 -6.71 6.69 18.44
CA ARG A 131 -7.20 8.06 18.65
C ARG A 131 -8.60 8.01 19.20
N HIS A 132 -8.80 8.72 20.31
CA HIS A 132 -10.14 9.05 20.75
C HIS A 132 -10.69 10.17 19.88
N LEU A 133 -11.94 10.03 19.48
CA LEU A 133 -12.69 11.12 18.89
C LEU A 133 -12.84 12.20 19.95
N ASP A 134 -12.26 13.37 19.69
CA ASP A 134 -12.50 14.55 20.52
C ASP A 134 -13.91 15.09 20.18
N PRO A 135 -14.89 14.95 21.09
CA PRO A 135 -16.28 15.32 20.80
C PRO A 135 -16.44 16.82 20.57
N ASP A 136 -15.59 17.65 21.18
CA ASP A 136 -15.64 19.09 21.03
C ASP A 136 -15.05 19.51 19.67
N ARG A 137 -13.97 18.86 19.22
CA ARG A 137 -13.46 19.05 17.84
C ARG A 137 -14.48 18.63 16.80
N LEU A 138 -15.12 17.47 16.98
CA LEU A 138 -16.15 17.02 16.06
C LEU A 138 -17.32 18.00 16.05
N ARG A 139 -17.81 18.43 17.22
CA ARG A 139 -18.89 19.40 17.32
C ARG A 139 -18.53 20.72 16.64
N ALA A 140 -17.33 21.25 16.89
CA ALA A 140 -16.87 22.48 16.25
C ALA A 140 -16.85 22.37 14.72
N LEU A 141 -16.37 21.25 14.16
CA LEU A 141 -16.40 21.00 12.72
C LEU A 141 -17.85 20.84 12.21
N TRP A 142 -18.67 20.08 12.94
CA TRP A 142 -20.05 19.78 12.59
C TRP A 142 -20.92 21.04 12.56
N ASP A 143 -20.81 21.90 13.56
CA ASP A 143 -21.56 23.15 13.64
C ASP A 143 -21.23 24.06 12.46
N ARG A 144 -19.96 24.14 12.06
CA ARG A 144 -19.53 24.88 10.86
C ARG A 144 -20.12 24.29 9.58
N LEU A 145 -20.10 22.97 9.46
CA LEU A 145 -20.69 22.27 8.33
C LEU A 145 -22.21 22.48 8.24
N GLN A 146 -22.93 22.49 9.37
CA GLN A 146 -24.37 22.79 9.42
C GLN A 146 -24.67 24.26 9.09
N ALA A 147 -23.78 25.18 9.43
CA ALA A 147 -23.94 26.60 9.14
C ALA A 147 -23.69 26.96 7.66
N CYS A 148 -23.01 26.09 6.89
CA CYS A 148 -22.82 26.29 5.46
C CYS A 148 -24.14 26.26 4.69
N ASN A 149 -24.24 27.09 3.64
CA ASN A 149 -25.33 26.95 2.68
C ASN A 149 -25.29 25.55 2.02
N PRO A 150 -26.44 24.98 1.60
CA PRO A 150 -26.51 23.60 1.13
C PRO A 150 -25.56 23.27 -0.04
N ALA A 151 -25.39 24.19 -1.00
CA ALA A 151 -24.53 23.98 -2.15
C ALA A 151 -23.04 23.92 -1.77
N SER A 152 -22.62 24.75 -0.81
CA SER A 152 -21.25 24.72 -0.29
C SER A 152 -21.02 23.48 0.57
N ARG A 153 -22.01 23.11 1.39
CA ARG A 153 -21.97 21.90 2.21
C ARG A 153 -21.79 20.64 1.35
N GLU A 154 -22.54 20.48 0.25
CA GLU A 154 -22.41 19.31 -0.64
C GLU A 154 -20.97 19.13 -1.16
N ARG A 155 -20.32 20.24 -1.53
CA ARG A 155 -18.93 20.22 -2.01
C ARG A 155 -17.94 19.86 -0.91
N VAL A 156 -18.14 20.39 0.30
CA VAL A 156 -17.31 20.05 1.47
C VAL A 156 -17.50 18.59 1.85
N ASP A 157 -18.74 18.09 1.90
CA ASP A 157 -19.04 16.67 2.18
C ASP A 157 -18.37 15.76 1.15
N ARG A 158 -18.41 16.12 -0.13
CA ARG A 158 -17.70 15.41 -1.19
C ARG A 158 -16.18 15.42 -0.97
N ALA A 159 -15.60 16.56 -0.61
CA ALA A 159 -14.17 16.66 -0.33
C ALA A 159 -13.76 15.78 0.87
N ILE A 160 -14.55 15.78 1.95
CA ILE A 160 -14.33 14.91 3.11
C ILE A 160 -14.44 13.43 2.72
N ALA A 161 -15.41 13.06 1.88
CA ALA A 161 -15.56 11.68 1.41
C ALA A 161 -14.35 11.20 0.58
N TRP A 162 -13.82 12.06 -0.30
CA TRP A 162 -12.62 11.76 -1.08
C TRP A 162 -11.33 11.77 -0.24
N TYR A 163 -11.22 12.67 0.74
CA TYR A 163 -10.15 12.63 1.72
C TYR A 163 -10.16 11.30 2.48
N ARG A 164 -11.34 10.89 2.97
CA ARG A 164 -11.53 9.58 3.62
C ARG A 164 -11.12 8.46 2.66
N LYS A 165 -11.58 8.44 1.41
CA LYS A 165 -11.18 7.42 0.43
C LYS A 165 -9.65 7.35 0.32
N GLY A 166 -8.97 8.47 0.08
CA GLY A 166 -7.51 8.49 -0.04
C GLY A 166 -6.75 8.09 1.24
N ALA A 167 -7.36 8.24 2.42
CA ALA A 167 -6.79 7.71 3.67
C ALA A 167 -6.91 6.18 3.82
N PHE A 168 -7.79 5.54 3.02
CA PHE A 168 -8.03 4.09 3.03
C PHE A 168 -7.35 3.34 1.87
N GLU A 169 -6.97 4.03 0.79
CA GLU A 169 -6.34 3.40 -0.39
C GLU A 169 -4.89 2.97 -0.13
N ASP A 170 -4.46 1.87 -0.76
CA ASP A 170 -3.08 1.37 -0.68
C ASP A 170 -2.19 1.95 -1.77
N LEU A 171 -2.74 2.04 -2.97
CA LEU A 171 -1.99 2.50 -4.11
C LEU A 171 -1.73 3.99 -3.97
N VAL A 172 -0.46 4.37 -3.99
CA VAL A 172 -0.02 5.77 -3.96
C VAL A 172 -0.76 6.61 -5.00
N LEU A 173 -0.97 6.05 -6.19
CA LEU A 173 -1.73 6.67 -7.26
C LEU A 173 -3.18 6.99 -6.87
N ASP A 174 -3.88 6.03 -6.26
CA ASP A 174 -5.28 6.19 -5.87
C ASP A 174 -5.44 7.12 -4.67
N ARG A 175 -4.49 7.09 -3.73
CA ARG A 175 -4.39 8.05 -2.63
C ARG A 175 -4.24 9.46 -3.18
N PHE A 176 -3.26 9.67 -4.06
CA PHE A 176 -2.99 10.95 -4.70
C PHE A 176 -4.21 11.46 -5.47
N GLN A 177 -4.80 10.61 -6.32
CA GLN A 177 -5.94 10.98 -7.14
C GLN A 177 -7.16 11.32 -6.28
N SER A 178 -7.41 10.55 -5.22
CA SER A 178 -8.52 10.82 -4.29
C SER A 178 -8.37 12.19 -3.63
N TRP A 179 -7.16 12.53 -3.16
CA TRP A 179 -6.90 13.83 -2.54
C TRP A 179 -6.90 14.98 -3.54
N TRP A 180 -6.43 14.76 -4.77
CA TRP A 180 -6.57 15.74 -5.85
C TRP A 180 -8.04 16.04 -6.14
N VAL A 181 -8.89 15.01 -6.26
CA VAL A 181 -10.34 15.18 -6.47
C VAL A 181 -11.01 15.89 -5.29
N ALA A 182 -10.54 15.66 -4.06
CA ALA A 182 -11.00 16.42 -2.89
C ALA A 182 -10.72 17.92 -3.05
N LEU A 183 -9.54 18.31 -3.54
CA LEU A 183 -9.22 19.71 -3.82
C LEU A 183 -10.05 20.29 -4.98
N GLU A 184 -10.30 19.50 -6.04
CA GLU A 184 -11.15 19.94 -7.15
C GLU A 184 -12.60 20.19 -6.69
N ALA A 185 -13.12 19.39 -5.76
CA ALA A 185 -14.43 19.61 -5.17
C ALA A 185 -14.52 20.96 -4.43
N LEU A 186 -13.46 21.33 -3.71
CA LEU A 186 -13.32 22.59 -2.95
C LEU A 186 -12.97 23.79 -3.83
N ASN A 187 -12.40 23.58 -5.02
CA ASN A 187 -11.84 24.64 -5.85
C ASN A 187 -12.80 25.83 -6.07
N PRO A 188 -14.08 25.65 -6.43
CA PRO A 188 -15.00 26.78 -6.61
C PRO A 188 -15.31 27.55 -5.32
N LEU A 189 -15.31 26.89 -4.16
CA LEU A 189 -15.55 27.55 -2.88
C LEU A 189 -14.36 28.42 -2.48
N ILE A 190 -13.15 27.90 -2.69
CA ILE A 190 -11.90 28.65 -2.46
C ILE A 190 -11.81 29.84 -3.42
N GLN A 191 -12.16 29.63 -4.70
CA GLN A 191 -12.21 30.70 -5.69
C GLN A 191 -13.14 31.83 -5.27
N ALA A 192 -14.37 31.50 -4.87
CA ALA A 192 -15.34 32.49 -4.40
C ALA A 192 -14.87 33.20 -3.12
N LYS A 193 -14.30 32.46 -2.16
CA LYS A 193 -13.85 33.01 -0.88
C LYS A 193 -12.72 34.03 -1.03
N TYR A 194 -11.79 33.77 -1.95
CA TYR A 194 -10.58 34.57 -2.14
C TYR A 194 -10.60 35.43 -3.42
N ASP A 195 -11.77 35.56 -4.06
CA ASP A 195 -11.94 36.31 -5.31
C ASP A 195 -10.92 35.91 -6.39
N LEU A 196 -10.70 34.60 -6.53
CA LEU A 196 -9.75 34.06 -7.50
C LEU A 196 -10.42 33.83 -8.84
N SER A 197 -9.67 34.01 -9.93
CA SER A 197 -10.19 33.79 -11.29
C SER A 197 -10.73 32.38 -11.48
N THR A 198 -11.95 32.25 -12.01
CA THR A 198 -12.57 30.97 -12.36
C THR A 198 -12.18 30.49 -13.75
N THR A 199 -11.72 31.41 -14.61
CA THR A 199 -11.31 31.15 -16.00
C THR A 199 -9.86 31.53 -16.24
N GLY A 200 -9.22 30.84 -17.17
CA GLY A 200 -7.89 31.23 -17.65
C GLY A 200 -7.92 32.54 -18.42
N PRO A 201 -6.75 33.14 -18.71
CA PRO A 201 -6.69 34.27 -19.62
C PRO A 201 -7.25 33.88 -20.99
N ALA A 202 -8.03 34.77 -21.59
CA ALA A 202 -8.49 34.59 -22.96
C ALA A 202 -7.28 34.47 -23.90
N ARG A 203 -7.39 33.59 -24.90
CA ARG A 203 -6.34 33.39 -25.91
C ARG A 203 -6.89 33.80 -27.27
N LEU A 204 -6.04 34.26 -28.16
CA LEU A 204 -6.45 34.53 -29.54
C LEU A 204 -6.38 33.22 -30.34
N CYS A 205 -7.42 32.93 -31.11
CA CYS A 205 -7.43 31.81 -32.04
C CYS A 205 -6.31 32.01 -33.07
N PRO A 206 -5.40 31.04 -33.26
CA PRO A 206 -4.27 31.21 -34.17
C PRO A 206 -4.70 31.34 -35.65
N ASN A 207 -5.89 30.88 -36.01
CA ASN A 207 -6.38 30.91 -37.39
C ASN A 207 -7.09 32.22 -37.76
N CYS A 208 -7.93 32.75 -36.87
CA CYS A 208 -8.79 33.91 -37.18
C CYS A 208 -8.61 35.11 -36.25
N GLY A 209 -7.75 35.01 -35.23
CA GLY A 209 -7.52 36.08 -34.25
C GLY A 209 -8.68 36.33 -33.28
N ALA A 210 -9.79 35.59 -33.38
CA ALA A 210 -10.92 35.75 -32.47
C ALA A 210 -10.53 35.39 -31.02
N ALA A 211 -11.05 36.14 -30.05
CA ALA A 211 -10.86 35.84 -28.64
C ALA A 211 -11.59 34.54 -28.26
N VAL A 212 -10.83 33.57 -27.75
CA VAL A 212 -11.31 32.33 -27.19
C VAL A 212 -11.31 32.50 -25.67
N PRO A 213 -12.47 32.41 -24.99
CA PRO A 213 -12.53 32.46 -23.54
C PRO A 213 -11.60 31.41 -22.93
N GLY A 214 -10.88 31.77 -21.87
CA GLY A 214 -10.08 30.80 -21.14
C GLY A 214 -10.97 29.72 -20.52
N GLY A 215 -10.51 28.47 -20.58
CA GLY A 215 -11.20 27.37 -19.90
C GLY A 215 -11.22 27.51 -18.38
N PRO A 216 -11.98 26.66 -17.67
CA PRO A 216 -11.96 26.62 -16.21
C PRO A 216 -10.54 26.36 -15.69
N VAL A 217 -10.17 27.04 -14.60
CA VAL A 217 -8.85 26.88 -13.96
C VAL A 217 -8.97 26.39 -12.53
N SER A 218 -7.98 25.62 -12.08
CA SER A 218 -7.87 25.14 -10.69
C SER A 218 -7.16 26.17 -9.79
N SER A 219 -7.54 27.45 -9.89
CA SER A 219 -6.85 28.55 -9.18
C SER A 219 -7.04 28.47 -7.66
N GLY A 220 -8.17 27.95 -7.17
CA GLY A 220 -8.40 27.67 -5.75
C GLY A 220 -7.51 26.53 -5.25
N THR A 221 -7.42 25.42 -5.99
CA THR A 221 -6.50 24.31 -5.69
C THR A 221 -5.05 24.79 -5.63
N ARG A 222 -4.62 25.58 -6.63
CA ARG A 222 -3.28 26.18 -6.66
C ARG A 222 -3.03 27.04 -5.43
N PHE A 223 -3.96 27.93 -5.12
CA PHE A 223 -3.84 28.85 -3.98
C PHE A 223 -3.61 28.11 -2.66
N VAL A 224 -4.37 27.06 -2.36
CA VAL A 224 -4.21 26.32 -1.09
C VAL A 224 -2.91 25.49 -1.05
N ILE A 225 -2.47 24.93 -2.18
CA ILE A 225 -1.19 24.22 -2.24
C ILE A 225 -0.02 25.18 -2.04
N GLU A 226 -0.04 26.34 -2.73
CA GLU A 226 1.01 27.36 -2.59
C GLU A 226 1.08 27.94 -1.18
N ARG A 227 -0.05 28.02 -0.47
CA ARG A 227 -0.06 28.47 0.93
C ARG A 227 0.64 27.51 1.89
N VAL A 228 0.67 26.21 1.61
CA VAL A 228 1.31 25.20 2.46
C VAL A 228 2.77 24.98 2.10
N GLY A 229 3.09 24.80 0.81
CA GLY A 229 4.44 24.43 0.35
C GLY A 229 5.00 25.34 -0.75
N GLY A 230 4.38 26.49 -0.99
CA GLY A 230 4.83 27.45 -2.00
C GLY A 230 4.63 26.99 -3.44
N ALA A 231 5.12 27.81 -4.37
CA ALA A 231 5.03 27.56 -5.81
C ALA A 231 5.81 26.31 -6.27
N GLN A 232 6.74 25.79 -5.45
CA GLN A 232 7.46 24.55 -5.74
C GLN A 232 6.56 23.35 -5.53
N LEU A 233 5.82 23.28 -4.41
CA LEU A 233 4.87 22.20 -4.15
C LEU A 233 3.77 22.17 -5.20
N TRP A 234 3.20 23.32 -5.57
CA TRP A 234 2.20 23.39 -6.64
C TRP A 234 2.72 22.82 -7.95
N ARG A 235 3.94 23.19 -8.34
CA ARG A 235 4.58 22.66 -9.56
C ARG A 235 4.72 21.15 -9.49
N ALA A 236 5.25 20.61 -8.39
CA ALA A 236 5.44 19.17 -8.22
C ALA A 236 4.11 18.39 -8.27
N VAL A 237 3.08 18.85 -7.54
CA VAL A 237 1.75 18.22 -7.54
C VAL A 237 1.08 18.31 -8.91
N SER A 238 1.12 19.50 -9.55
CA SER A 238 0.53 19.68 -10.89
C SER A 238 1.25 18.85 -11.94
N GLU A 239 2.57 18.71 -11.85
CA GLU A 239 3.37 17.88 -12.75
C GLU A 239 3.02 16.40 -12.58
N ALA A 240 3.01 15.91 -11.33
CA ALA A 240 2.62 14.54 -11.02
C ALA A 240 1.20 14.22 -11.52
N ARG A 241 0.23 15.12 -11.30
CA ARG A 241 -1.13 14.98 -11.83
C ARG A 241 -1.16 14.90 -13.35
N ASN A 242 -0.40 15.76 -14.02
CA ASN A 242 -0.32 15.74 -15.48
C ASN A 242 0.38 14.48 -16.00
N ASP A 243 1.38 13.96 -15.29
CA ASP A 243 2.05 12.72 -15.67
C ASP A 243 1.14 11.51 -15.56
N VAL A 244 0.26 11.48 -14.56
CA VAL A 244 -0.77 10.44 -14.44
C VAL A 244 -1.81 10.57 -15.54
N VAL A 245 -2.40 11.76 -15.69
CA VAL A 245 -3.52 11.96 -16.64
C VAL A 245 -3.06 11.80 -18.09
N HIS A 246 -1.82 12.16 -18.41
CA HIS A 246 -1.29 12.16 -19.77
C HIS A 246 -0.20 11.11 -20.01
N ALA A 247 0.07 10.23 -19.05
CA ALA A 247 1.06 9.15 -19.15
C ALA A 247 2.43 9.61 -19.70
N ARG A 248 2.92 10.78 -19.27
CA ARG A 248 4.14 11.41 -19.83
C ARG A 248 5.44 10.74 -19.39
N ARG A 249 5.41 9.99 -18.29
CA ARG A 249 6.55 9.31 -17.67
C ARG A 249 6.16 7.89 -17.26
N PRO A 250 7.14 6.97 -17.09
CA PRO A 250 6.88 5.64 -16.57
C PRO A 250 6.15 5.67 -15.23
N LEU A 251 5.14 4.81 -15.05
CA LEU A 251 4.29 4.82 -13.86
C LEU A 251 5.08 4.65 -12.55
N GLY A 252 6.14 3.84 -12.55
CA GLY A 252 6.98 3.63 -11.36
C GLY A 252 7.70 4.91 -10.89
N GLU A 253 8.16 5.77 -11.81
CA GLU A 253 8.77 7.06 -11.47
C GLU A 253 7.73 8.04 -10.93
N VAL A 254 6.55 8.05 -11.55
CA VAL A 254 5.43 8.91 -11.14
C VAL A 254 4.95 8.51 -9.74
N ALA A 255 4.81 7.22 -9.47
CA ALA A 255 4.41 6.70 -8.16
C ALA A 255 5.41 7.10 -7.07
N ALA A 256 6.72 6.97 -7.31
CA ALA A 256 7.74 7.38 -6.34
C ALA A 256 7.68 8.89 -6.05
N ALA A 257 7.50 9.72 -7.09
CA ALA A 257 7.34 11.16 -6.91
C ALA A 257 6.05 11.52 -6.14
N MET A 258 4.95 10.81 -6.40
CA MET A 258 3.68 11.01 -5.70
C MET A 258 3.76 10.65 -4.23
N ASP A 259 4.42 9.54 -3.89
CA ASP A 259 4.58 9.07 -2.52
C ASP A 259 5.22 10.15 -1.64
N ALA A 260 6.28 10.79 -2.13
CA ALA A 260 6.94 11.90 -1.46
C ALA A 260 6.03 13.14 -1.27
N LEU A 261 5.00 13.32 -2.10
CA LEU A 261 4.06 14.45 -2.04
C LEU A 261 2.85 14.19 -1.13
N LEU A 262 2.53 12.91 -0.86
CA LEU A 262 1.31 12.52 -0.13
C LEU A 262 1.18 13.21 1.24
N PRO A 263 2.19 13.24 2.14
CA PRO A 263 2.03 13.87 3.44
C PRO A 263 1.63 15.35 3.37
N GLN A 264 2.25 16.10 2.45
CA GLN A 264 1.95 17.51 2.23
C GLN A 264 0.57 17.69 1.58
N LEU A 265 0.21 16.85 0.61
CA LEU A 265 -1.08 16.93 -0.07
C LEU A 265 -2.25 16.66 0.87
N SER A 266 -2.12 15.70 1.79
CA SER A 266 -3.10 15.47 2.86
C SER A 266 -3.30 16.71 3.73
N GLN A 267 -2.20 17.34 4.16
CA GLN A 267 -2.26 18.57 4.96
C GLN A 267 -2.96 19.69 4.19
N VAL A 268 -2.70 19.82 2.88
CA VAL A 268 -3.39 20.79 2.03
C VAL A 268 -4.90 20.52 1.99
N VAL A 269 -5.33 19.27 1.76
CA VAL A 269 -6.76 18.92 1.71
C VAL A 269 -7.47 19.27 3.01
N ARG A 270 -6.91 18.85 4.15
CA ARG A 270 -7.48 19.15 5.46
C ARG A 270 -7.51 20.65 5.75
N GLY A 271 -6.40 21.34 5.50
CA GLY A 271 -6.30 22.78 5.64
C GLY A 271 -7.32 23.52 4.79
N ALA A 272 -7.55 23.08 3.55
CA ALA A 272 -8.53 23.63 2.64
C ALA A 272 -9.98 23.42 3.13
N VAL A 273 -10.31 22.23 3.64
CA VAL A 273 -11.63 21.97 4.25
C VAL A 273 -11.87 22.90 5.44
N LEU A 274 -10.92 22.97 6.38
CA LEU A 274 -11.02 23.82 7.57
C LEU A 274 -11.12 25.30 7.20
N ASP A 275 -10.40 25.71 6.15
CA ASP A 275 -10.46 27.07 5.67
C ASP A 275 -11.83 27.39 5.04
N VAL A 276 -12.34 26.56 4.12
CA VAL A 276 -13.66 26.76 3.52
C VAL A 276 -14.79 26.79 4.57
N LEU A 277 -14.65 26.04 5.66
CA LEU A 277 -15.60 26.02 6.77
C LEU A 277 -15.41 27.17 7.77
N ASP A 278 -14.46 28.07 7.54
CA ASP A 278 -14.09 29.16 8.45
C ASP A 278 -13.84 28.67 9.89
N VAL A 279 -13.18 27.53 10.02
CA VAL A 279 -12.74 27.02 11.33
C VAL A 279 -11.71 28.01 11.90
N PRO A 280 -11.93 28.53 13.12
CA PRO A 280 -11.03 29.48 13.77
C PRO A 280 -9.58 29.00 13.80
N THR A 281 -8.65 29.92 13.54
CA THR A 281 -7.22 29.58 13.39
C THR A 281 -6.59 28.98 14.65
N ASP A 282 -7.09 29.35 15.83
CA ASP A 282 -6.73 28.78 17.14
C ASP A 282 -7.18 27.33 17.31
N LEU A 283 -8.26 26.92 16.62
CA LEU A 283 -8.73 25.53 16.61
C LEU A 283 -8.04 24.67 15.54
N ARG A 284 -7.51 25.25 14.46
CA ARG A 284 -6.88 24.50 13.35
C ARG A 284 -5.73 23.57 13.77
N PRO A 285 -4.82 23.93 14.70
CA PRO A 285 -3.78 23.02 15.18
C PRO A 285 -4.32 21.72 15.77
N GLN A 286 -5.58 21.70 16.20
CA GLN A 286 -6.22 20.50 16.73
C GLN A 286 -6.58 19.47 15.64
N PHE A 287 -6.48 19.85 14.36
CA PHE A 287 -6.76 19.01 13.21
C PHE A 287 -5.50 18.60 12.42
N THR A 288 -4.29 19.01 12.87
CA THR A 288 -3.02 18.79 12.15
C THR A 288 -2.30 17.50 12.50
N GLY A 289 -3.00 16.48 13.02
CA GLY A 289 -2.38 15.17 13.26
C GLY A 289 -1.83 14.56 11.96
N SER A 290 -0.87 13.63 12.03
CA SER A 290 -0.59 12.78 10.87
C SER A 290 -1.86 12.06 10.44
N ASP A 291 -2.00 11.71 9.15
CA ASP A 291 -3.02 10.74 8.79
C ASP A 291 -2.65 9.42 9.46
N LEU A 292 -3.63 8.74 10.05
CA LEU A 292 -3.46 7.33 10.38
C LEU A 292 -3.95 6.57 9.16
N SER A 293 -3.08 5.78 8.55
CA SER A 293 -3.56 4.69 7.71
C SER A 293 -4.26 3.69 8.64
N ILE A 294 -5.39 3.13 8.23
CA ILE A 294 -5.89 1.96 8.96
C ILE A 294 -4.91 0.84 8.63
N PRO A 295 -4.21 0.27 9.64
CA PRO A 295 -3.36 -0.88 9.40
C PRO A 295 -4.28 -1.97 8.85
N ARG A 296 -4.09 -2.36 7.59
CA ARG A 296 -5.02 -3.28 6.92
C ARG A 296 -5.10 -4.62 7.64
N GLU A 297 -3.99 -5.03 8.24
CA GLU A 297 -3.85 -6.00 9.32
C GLU A 297 -2.51 -5.69 10.00
N TYR A 298 -2.30 -6.08 11.26
CA TYR A 298 -0.94 -6.01 11.81
C TYR A 298 -0.07 -7.00 11.05
N GLN A 299 0.86 -6.50 10.24
CA GLN A 299 1.85 -7.36 9.61
C GLN A 299 3.04 -7.55 10.53
N HIS A 300 3.31 -8.81 10.82
CA HIS A 300 4.47 -9.24 11.57
C HIS A 300 5.52 -9.79 10.62
N ARG A 301 6.77 -9.40 10.84
CA ARG A 301 7.90 -9.87 10.05
C ARG A 301 8.78 -10.76 10.92
N VAL A 302 9.03 -11.99 10.47
CA VAL A 302 9.89 -12.96 11.17
C VAL A 302 11.06 -13.33 10.30
N GLY A 303 12.27 -13.06 10.79
CA GLY A 303 13.51 -13.57 10.22
C GLY A 303 13.90 -14.91 10.85
N TYR A 304 14.34 -15.87 10.05
CA TYR A 304 14.89 -17.14 10.54
C TYR A 304 15.75 -17.83 9.47
N ARG A 305 16.61 -18.77 9.86
CA ARG A 305 17.55 -19.43 8.95
C ARG A 305 17.31 -20.93 8.91
N PHE A 306 17.20 -21.48 7.70
CA PHE A 306 17.23 -22.91 7.45
C PHE A 306 18.66 -23.36 7.15
N ARG A 307 19.16 -24.38 7.85
CA ARG A 307 20.39 -25.09 7.46
C ARG A 307 20.06 -26.13 6.39
N ASP A 308 21.01 -26.35 5.48
CA ASP A 308 20.97 -27.41 4.47
C ASP A 308 19.80 -27.34 3.47
N LEU A 309 18.98 -26.28 3.49
CA LEU A 309 17.93 -26.01 2.51
C LEU A 309 18.52 -25.17 1.37
N LYS A 310 18.36 -25.61 0.12
CA LYS A 310 18.71 -24.79 -1.05
C LYS A 310 17.42 -24.15 -1.62
N PRO A 311 17.49 -22.97 -2.26
CA PRO A 311 16.31 -22.34 -2.85
C PRO A 311 15.58 -23.22 -3.87
N ASN A 312 16.33 -24.01 -4.64
CA ASN A 312 15.77 -24.92 -5.63
C ASN A 312 15.01 -26.10 -5.00
N ASP A 313 15.26 -26.39 -3.71
CA ASP A 313 14.56 -27.42 -2.96
C ASP A 313 13.29 -26.88 -2.29
N ILE A 314 13.06 -25.56 -2.34
CA ILE A 314 11.85 -24.93 -1.79
C ILE A 314 10.66 -25.27 -2.71
N PRO A 315 9.63 -25.97 -2.20
CA PRO A 315 8.48 -26.32 -3.03
C PRO A 315 7.77 -25.07 -3.54
N ARG A 316 7.25 -25.15 -4.76
CA ARG A 316 6.50 -24.06 -5.40
C ARG A 316 5.03 -24.09 -4.98
N GLY A 317 4.35 -22.95 -5.11
CA GLY A 317 2.99 -22.79 -4.62
C GLY A 317 2.94 -22.77 -3.10
N GLN A 318 1.95 -23.47 -2.52
CA GLN A 318 1.55 -23.34 -1.11
C GLN A 318 2.36 -24.17 -0.11
N ASP A 319 3.12 -25.16 -0.57
CA ASP A 319 3.77 -26.16 0.29
C ASP A 319 5.20 -25.75 0.69
N TYR A 320 5.41 -24.48 1.02
CA TYR A 320 6.73 -23.95 1.36
C TYR A 320 7.01 -23.98 2.87
N PRO A 321 8.29 -24.18 3.26
CA PRO A 321 8.68 -24.19 4.66
C PRO A 321 8.46 -22.78 5.24
N SER A 322 7.67 -22.73 6.29
CA SER A 322 7.15 -21.50 6.88
C SER A 322 6.89 -21.68 8.38
N LEU A 323 6.76 -20.57 9.08
CA LEU A 323 6.27 -20.51 10.44
C LEU A 323 4.77 -20.24 10.43
N LYS A 324 3.95 -21.19 10.89
CA LYS A 324 2.53 -20.94 11.09
C LYS A 324 2.32 -20.28 12.44
N LEU A 325 1.49 -19.23 12.43
CA LEU A 325 1.02 -18.61 13.65
C LEU A 325 0.19 -19.62 14.44
N ALA A 326 0.65 -19.96 15.64
CA ALA A 326 0.01 -20.95 16.50
C ALA A 326 -0.91 -20.28 17.52
N GLU A 327 -0.44 -19.19 18.11
CA GLU A 327 -1.17 -18.40 19.11
C GLU A 327 -0.75 -16.94 19.01
N VAL A 328 -1.65 -16.03 19.33
CA VAL A 328 -1.32 -14.62 19.55
C VAL A 328 -1.88 -14.20 20.88
N SER A 329 -1.02 -13.63 21.72
CA SER A 329 -1.44 -12.90 22.91
C SER A 329 -1.19 -11.41 22.70
N ALA A 330 -2.06 -10.57 23.26
CA ALA A 330 -1.90 -9.14 23.23
C ALA A 330 -2.19 -8.56 24.63
N GLU A 331 -1.29 -7.69 25.10
CA GLU A 331 -1.45 -6.92 26.33
C GLU A 331 -1.58 -5.45 25.98
N ARG A 332 -2.60 -4.77 26.53
CA ARG A 332 -2.80 -3.32 26.32
C ARG A 332 -2.56 -2.59 27.63
N LYS A 333 -1.75 -1.53 27.57
CA LYS A 333 -1.48 -0.63 28.70
C LYS A 333 -1.69 0.81 28.27
N GLU A 334 -2.32 1.60 29.11
CA GLU A 334 -2.38 3.04 28.93
C GLU A 334 -1.14 3.67 29.59
N VAL A 335 -0.36 4.41 28.81
CA VAL A 335 0.85 5.12 29.25
C VAL A 335 0.75 6.55 28.73
N ASP A 336 0.68 7.53 29.63
CA ASP A 336 0.55 8.96 29.30
C ASP A 336 -0.63 9.29 28.36
N GLY A 337 -1.78 8.64 28.58
CA GLY A 337 -2.97 8.81 27.75
C GLY A 337 -2.86 8.20 26.35
N ARG A 338 -1.84 7.37 26.11
CA ARG A 338 -1.67 6.58 24.89
C ARG A 338 -1.85 5.11 25.19
N ILE A 339 -2.53 4.39 24.29
CA ILE A 339 -2.63 2.93 24.37
C ILE A 339 -1.38 2.33 23.73
N GLN A 340 -0.53 1.74 24.56
CA GLN A 340 0.53 0.83 24.12
C GLN A 340 -0.06 -0.58 24.02
N GLU A 341 0.09 -1.20 22.85
CA GLU A 341 -0.32 -2.58 22.60
C GLU A 341 0.93 -3.41 22.38
N ARG A 342 1.16 -4.37 23.28
CA ARG A 342 2.21 -5.37 23.19
C ARG A 342 1.59 -6.63 22.60
N VAL A 343 2.07 -7.06 21.44
CA VAL A 343 1.62 -8.29 20.80
C VAL A 343 2.75 -9.31 20.85
N ALA A 344 2.45 -10.49 21.36
CA ALA A 344 3.37 -11.62 21.46
C ALA A 344 2.81 -12.80 20.65
N PRO A 345 3.20 -12.91 19.36
CA PRO A 345 2.88 -14.06 18.55
C PRO A 345 3.74 -15.27 18.93
N THR A 346 3.14 -16.46 18.84
CA THR A 346 3.80 -17.75 19.02
C THR A 346 3.71 -18.51 17.71
N TYR A 347 4.83 -19.01 17.23
CA TYR A 347 4.93 -19.69 15.94
C TYR A 347 5.24 -21.18 16.11
N LYS A 348 4.74 -21.97 15.16
CA LYS A 348 5.09 -23.38 14.96
C LYS A 348 5.59 -23.57 13.54
N ALA A 349 6.74 -24.23 13.39
CA ALA A 349 7.25 -24.58 12.07
C ALA A 349 6.31 -25.55 11.36
N THR A 350 6.14 -25.39 10.04
CA THR A 350 5.36 -26.32 9.21
C THR A 350 6.10 -27.60 8.87
N THR A 351 7.41 -27.63 9.10
CA THR A 351 8.32 -28.73 8.76
C THR A 351 9.30 -29.00 9.90
N ASP A 352 9.61 -30.27 10.18
CA ASP A 352 10.55 -30.70 11.23
C ASP A 352 12.00 -30.26 10.94
N PRO A 353 12.83 -29.94 11.97
CA PRO A 353 13.69 -28.76 11.90
C PRO A 353 15.17 -29.06 11.61
N VAL A 354 15.75 -28.27 10.71
CA VAL A 354 17.16 -27.86 10.81
C VAL A 354 17.25 -26.32 10.74
N ALA A 355 16.37 -25.62 11.45
CA ALA A 355 16.38 -24.15 11.47
C ALA A 355 17.14 -23.61 12.69
N VAL A 356 18.08 -22.69 12.47
CA VAL A 356 18.66 -21.83 13.51
C VAL A 356 17.94 -20.50 13.44
N PHE A 357 17.35 -20.09 14.54
CA PHE A 357 16.52 -18.89 14.59
C PHE A 357 17.40 -17.71 14.99
N SER A 358 17.39 -16.65 14.18
CA SER A 358 17.86 -15.32 14.56
C SER A 358 16.69 -14.37 14.38
N GLU A 359 16.10 -13.96 15.49
CA GLU A 359 14.88 -13.16 15.49
C GLU A 359 15.23 -11.67 15.42
N GLU A 360 14.78 -11.01 14.36
CA GLU A 360 14.64 -9.56 14.32
C GLU A 360 13.17 -9.24 14.08
N LEU A 361 12.54 -8.67 15.10
CA LEU A 361 11.15 -8.25 15.04
C LEU A 361 11.10 -6.77 14.63
N GLU A 362 10.75 -6.53 13.38
CA GLU A 362 10.43 -5.18 12.89
C GLU A 362 8.94 -5.17 12.62
N VAL A 363 8.18 -4.55 13.53
CA VAL A 363 6.78 -4.25 13.22
C VAL A 363 6.80 -3.17 12.15
N VAL A 364 6.31 -3.50 10.95
CA VAL A 364 6.06 -2.50 9.92
C VAL A 364 4.80 -1.73 10.34
N VAL A 365 4.96 -0.87 11.33
CA VAL A 365 4.03 0.23 11.61
C VAL A 365 4.41 1.30 10.59
N ASP A 366 3.42 1.84 9.87
CA ASP A 366 3.62 3.04 9.05
C ASP A 366 4.43 4.06 9.89
N PRO A 367 5.58 4.59 9.42
CA PRO A 367 6.43 5.45 10.24
C PRO A 367 5.70 6.70 10.78
N ASP A 368 4.57 7.09 10.17
CA ASP A 368 3.69 8.18 10.64
C ASP A 368 2.69 7.77 11.76
N ASP A 369 2.62 6.48 12.08
CA ASP A 369 1.77 5.84 13.11
C ASP A 369 2.49 5.63 14.46
N ALA A 370 3.67 6.25 14.64
CA ALA A 370 4.58 6.13 15.80
C ALA A 370 3.98 6.44 17.19
N ALA A 371 2.68 6.73 17.31
CA ALA A 371 1.99 6.91 18.58
C ALA A 371 1.73 5.58 19.33
N ALA A 372 1.77 4.44 18.65
CA ALA A 372 1.76 3.11 19.27
C ALA A 372 3.12 2.45 19.08
N THR A 373 3.96 2.51 20.11
CA THR A 373 5.17 1.68 20.18
C THR A 373 4.73 0.25 20.46
N LEU A 374 4.87 -0.63 19.46
CA LEU A 374 4.79 -2.07 19.67
C LEU A 374 6.11 -2.54 20.27
N ASP A 375 6.12 -2.76 21.59
CA ASP A 375 7.18 -3.52 22.24
C ASP A 375 6.88 -5.00 22.07
N SER A 376 7.47 -5.59 21.03
CA SER A 376 7.40 -7.02 20.84
C SER A 376 8.44 -7.74 21.69
N GLU A 377 8.03 -8.80 22.36
CA GLU A 377 8.96 -9.78 22.92
C GLU A 377 9.36 -10.77 21.83
N ALA A 378 10.60 -11.28 21.88
CA ALA A 378 11.06 -12.38 21.04
C ALA A 378 10.01 -13.52 21.03
N PRO A 379 9.49 -13.95 19.88
CA PRO A 379 8.49 -15.01 19.84
C PRO A 379 8.96 -16.26 20.57
N LYS A 380 8.08 -16.84 21.38
CA LYS A 380 8.37 -18.12 22.02
C LYS A 380 8.13 -19.22 20.98
N LEU A 381 9.20 -19.83 20.50
CA LEU A 381 9.08 -21.02 19.65
C LEU A 381 8.75 -22.23 20.51
N ILE A 382 7.66 -22.90 20.16
CA ILE A 382 7.35 -24.21 20.75
C ILE A 382 8.12 -25.25 19.93
N PRO A 383 9.08 -25.99 20.50
CA PRO A 383 9.74 -27.08 19.79
C PRO A 383 8.69 -28.09 19.31
N SER A 384 8.82 -28.53 18.06
CA SER A 384 8.04 -29.65 17.51
C SER A 384 8.23 -30.85 18.44
N THR A 385 7.19 -31.17 19.22
CA THR A 385 7.23 -32.28 20.20
C THR A 385 6.47 -33.51 19.68
N GLU A 386 5.94 -33.45 18.47
CA GLU A 386 5.28 -34.58 17.84
C GLU A 386 6.10 -35.04 16.63
N ALA A 387 6.92 -36.06 16.86
CA ALA A 387 7.36 -36.90 15.76
C ALA A 387 6.11 -37.40 15.02
N PRO A 388 6.09 -37.36 13.67
CA PRO A 388 4.98 -37.90 12.91
C PRO A 388 4.76 -39.35 13.35
N ARG A 389 3.55 -39.66 13.85
CA ARG A 389 3.17 -41.05 14.07
C ARG A 389 3.19 -41.75 12.70
N PRO A 390 3.83 -42.92 12.59
CA PRO A 390 4.05 -43.62 11.33
C PRO A 390 2.75 -44.00 10.62
#